data_AF-A0A2A6M5E7-F1
#
_entry.id   AF-A0A2A6M5E7-F1
#
_cell.length_a   1.000
_cell.length_b   1.000
_cell.length_c   1.000
_cell.angle_alpha   90.00
_cell.angle_beta   90.00
_cell.angle_gamma   90.00
#
_symmetry.space_group_name_H-M   'P 1'
#
loop_
_entity.id
_entity.type
_entity.pdbx_description
1 polymer ?
#
loop_
_entity_poly.entity_id
_entity_poly.type
_entity_poly.pdbx_seq_one_letter_code
_entity_poly.pdbx_strand_id
1 'polypeptide(L)' 'MSLLISVLVTFLVVILVLYLVNRLPLDGRTKQIVQAIVIIIGVLSLLRYLAVF' A
#
# COMPACT_ATOMS: atom_id res chain seq x y z
N MET A 1 24.38 11.31 0.67
CA MET A 1 23.80 11.82 -0.59
C MET A 1 22.88 10.81 -1.28
N SER A 2 23.19 9.50 -1.28
CA SER A 2 22.34 8.45 -1.88
C SER A 2 21.07 8.11 -1.09
N LEU A 3 21.11 8.20 0.24
CA LEU A 3 19.99 7.80 1.12
C LEU A 3 18.78 8.74 0.99
N LEU A 4 19.03 10.05 0.93
CA LEU A 4 18.00 11.07 0.70
C LEU A 4 17.33 10.90 -0.67
N ILE A 5 18.09 10.63 -1.72
CA ILE A 5 17.57 10.39 -3.07
C ILE A 5 16.73 9.12 -3.10
N SER A 6 17.18 8.04 -2.45
CA SER A 6 16.43 6.78 -2.34
C SER A 6 15.10 6.99 -1.64
N VAL A 7 15.09 7.71 -0.51
CA VAL A 7 13.86 8.02 0.23
C VAL A 7 12.93 8.88 -0.62
N LEU A 8 13.45 9.89 -1.30
CA LEU A 8 12.68 10.79 -2.16
C LEU A 8 12.01 10.05 -3.32
N VAL A 9 12.76 9.16 -4.00
CA VAL A 9 12.24 8.33 -5.11
C VAL A 9 11.21 7.34 -4.59
N THR A 10 11.45 6.69 -3.45
CA THR A 10 10.48 5.77 -2.83
C THR A 10 9.18 6.50 -2.49
N PHE A 11 9.29 7.70 -1.92
CA PHE A 11 8.14 8.53 -1.57
C PHE A 11 7.33 8.94 -2.81
N LEU A 12 8.03 9.31 -3.90
CA LEU A 12 7.42 9.67 -5.18
C LEU A 12 6.65 8.51 -5.80
N VAL A 13 7.24 7.31 -5.82
CA VAL A 13 6.59 6.10 -6.38
C VAL A 13 5.35 5.72 -5.57
N VAL A 14 5.42 5.79 -4.24
CA VAL A 14 4.27 5.50 -3.36
C VAL A 14 3.12 6.47 -3.61
N ILE A 15 3.39 7.78 -3.70
CA ILE A 15 2.38 8.79 -4.00
C ILE A 15 1.78 8.56 -5.38
N LEU A 16 2.60 8.20 -6.37
CA LEU A 16 2.12 7.96 -7.74
C LEU A 16 1.16 6.76 -7.80
N VAL A 17 1.50 5.66 -7.14
CA VAL A 17 0.62 4.47 -7.05
C VAL A 17 -0.67 4.80 -6.32
N LEU A 18 -0.58 5.46 -5.15
CA LEU A 18 -1.76 5.89 -4.40
C LEU A 18 -2.64 6.86 -5.20
N TYR A 19 -2.04 7.77 -5.94
CA TYR A 19 -2.73 8.72 -6.80
C TYR A 19 -3.44 8.03 -7.96
N LEU A 20 -2.80 7.04 -8.60
CA LEU A 20 -3.43 6.22 -9.65
C LEU A 20 -4.60 5.41 -9.08
N VAL A 21 -4.41 4.77 -7.93
CA VAL A 21 -5.47 3.97 -7.28
C VAL A 21 -6.65 4.84 -6.84
N ASN A 22 -6.39 6.06 -6.35
CA ASN A 22 -7.43 7.00 -5.92
C ASN A 22 -8.13 7.71 -7.09
N ARG A 23 -7.44 7.85 -8.23
CA ARG A 23 -8.01 8.37 -9.48
C ARG A 23 -8.77 7.32 -10.26
N LEU A 24 -8.55 6.02 -10.01
CA LEU A 24 -9.39 4.99 -10.56
C LEU A 24 -10.78 5.14 -9.92
N PRO A 25 -11.84 5.39 -10.71
CA PRO A 25 -13.21 5.33 -10.23
C PRO A 25 -13.54 3.87 -9.93
N LEU A 26 -13.06 3.38 -8.79
CA LEU A 26 -13.36 2.05 -8.30
C LEU A 26 -14.79 2.07 -7.80
N ASP A 27 -15.69 1.43 -8.55
CA ASP A 27 -17.08 1.22 -8.17
C ASP A 27 -17.20 0.75 -6.72
N GLY A 28 -18.29 1.06 -6.04
CA GLY A 28 -18.48 0.75 -4.61
C GLY A 28 -18.19 -0.71 -4.24
N ARG A 29 -18.42 -1.65 -5.17
CA ARG A 29 -18.07 -3.07 -5.04
C ARG A 29 -16.56 -3.32 -5.16
N THR A 30 -15.88 -2.68 -6.10
CA THR A 30 -14.43 -2.79 -6.30
C THR A 30 -13.68 -2.19 -5.11
N LYS A 31 -14.16 -1.07 -4.56
CA LYS A 31 -13.61 -0.49 -3.33
C LYS A 31 -13.71 -1.44 -2.13
N GLN A 32 -14.82 -2.17 -2.01
CA GLN A 32 -14.98 -3.21 -0.99
C GLN A 32 -13.98 -4.35 -1.14
N ILE A 33 -13.77 -4.83 -2.37
CA ILE A 33 -12.78 -5.88 -2.67
C ILE A 33 -11.37 -5.39 -2.33
N VAL A 34 -11.01 -4.17 -2.71
CA VAL A 34 -9.71 -3.57 -2.39
C VAL A 34 -9.53 -3.40 -0.88
N GLN A 35 -10.54 -2.91 -0.16
CA GLN A 35 -10.49 -2.83 1.31
C GLN A 35 -10.30 -4.20 1.96
N ALA A 36 -11.01 -5.22 1.49
CA ALA A 36 -10.85 -6.58 1.99
C ALA A 36 -9.42 -7.09 1.78
N ILE A 37 -8.84 -6.87 0.59
CA ILE A 37 -7.46 -7.25 0.27
C ILE A 37 -6.46 -6.50 1.17
N VAL A 38 -6.63 -5.19 1.36
CA VAL A 38 -5.76 -4.38 2.24
C VAL A 38 -5.83 -4.84 3.69
N ILE A 39 -7.02 -5.17 4.20
CA ILE A 39 -7.20 -5.71 5.55
C ILE A 39 -6.50 -7.06 5.69
N ILE A 40 -6.66 -7.96 4.71
CA ILE A 40 -5.99 -9.27 4.70
C ILE A 40 -4.47 -9.12 4.71
N ILE A 41 -3.92 -8.22 3.89
CA ILE A 41 -2.47 -7.92 3.87
C ILE A 41 -2.01 -7.32 5.20
N GLY A 42 -2.78 -6.41 5.79
CA GLY A 42 -2.48 -5.83 7.10
C GLY A 42 -2.42 -6.90 8.19
N VAL A 43 -3.40 -7.80 8.22
CA VAL A 43 -3.44 -8.93 9.16
C VAL A 43 -2.26 -9.87 8.91
N LEU A 44 -1.96 -10.23 7.65
CA LEU A 44 -0.80 -11.06 7.30
C LEU A 44 0.52 -10.40 7.73
N SER A 45 0.66 -9.09 7.57
CA SER A 45 1.84 -8.35 8.01
C SER A 45 1.99 -8.35 9.53
N LEU A 46 0.89 -8.20 10.27
CA LEU A 46 0.89 -8.25 11.73
C LEU A 46 1.17 -9.67 12.23
N LEU A 47 0.58 -10.69 11.59
CA LEU A 47 0.89 -12.10 11.87
C LEU A 47 2.37 -12.39 11.66
N ARG A 48 2.97 -11.87 10.59
CA ARG A 48 4.41 -12.02 10.35
C ARG A 48 5.25 -11.34 11.42
N TYR A 49 4.79 -10.22 11.99
CA TYR A 49 5.45 -9.54 13.11
C TYR A 49 5.31 -10.30 14.45
N LEU A 50 4.21 -11.04 14.61
CA LEU A 50 3.88 -11.78 15.83
C LEU A 50 4.43 -13.22 15.83
N ALA A 51 4.59 -13.84 14.66
CA ALA A 51 4.92 -15.26 14.52
C ALA A 51 6.30 -15.52 13.89
N VAL A 52 7.10 -14.48 13.60
CA VAL A 52 8.44 -14.65 13.03
C VAL A 52 9.45 -13.73 13.73
N PHE A 53 9.83 -14.15 14.95
CA PHE A 53 11.22 -14.08 15.40
C PHE A 53 11.80 -15.49 15.33
#